data_AF-A0AAN7RZM3-F1
#
_entry.id   AF-A0AAN7RZM3-F1
#
_cell.length_a   1.000
_cell.length_b   1.000
_cell.length_c   1.000
_cell.angle_alpha   90.00
_cell.angle_beta   90.00
_cell.angle_gamma   90.00
#
_symmetry.space_group_name_H-M   'P 1'
#
loop_
_entity.id
_entity.type
_entity.pdbx_description
1 polymer ?
#
loop_
_entity_poly.entity_id
_entity_poly.type
_entity_poly.pdbx_seq_one_letter_code
_entity_poly.pdbx_strand_id
1 'polypeptide(L)'
;MAAHTPLPPNLRWGLAVFSSSLFINNKTRDSGAAHTYHAAARQGLPLGSETLGVLGSPAHPCLPCLAHEVLASLPLQMMLYFNVYYFPAWCLAEGMMLQLKYQLLPRHYQFLLVAAFLILVLAEGSRLYLGYVGNLQEKVPELAGFLLLSVLIQLPLLLFLLTDSHVIRLPLEMAVHSLFLAFLIAEITAAFLALKTMTKQLAAQFYLRQFKEGGRGRPGQRGTGGQAAEEG
;
A
#
# COMPACT_ATOMS: atom_id res chain seq x y z
N MET A 1 -42.66 3.81 25.20
CA MET A 1 -42.19 2.45 24.86
C MET A 1 -40.91 2.59 24.05
N ALA A 2 -39.75 2.51 24.71
CA ALA A 2 -38.43 2.59 24.08
C ALA A 2 -37.77 1.21 24.19
N ALA A 3 -37.65 0.51 23.07
CA ALA A 3 -36.98 -0.78 22.99
C ALA A 3 -35.48 -0.54 22.77
N HIS A 4 -34.72 -0.42 23.86
CA HIS A 4 -33.27 -0.58 23.82
C HIS A 4 -32.95 -2.07 23.90
N THR A 5 -32.52 -2.66 22.79
CA THR A 5 -31.85 -3.96 22.78
C THR A 5 -30.35 -3.72 23.08
N PRO A 6 -29.79 -4.27 24.16
CA PRO A 6 -28.34 -4.22 24.35
C PRO A 6 -27.68 -5.30 23.48
N LEU A 7 -26.88 -4.86 22.51
CA LEU A 7 -25.97 -5.72 21.76
C LEU A 7 -24.90 -6.34 22.70
N PRO A 8 -24.43 -7.57 22.43
CA PRO A 8 -23.52 -8.30 23.30
C PRO A 8 -22.12 -7.64 23.41
N PRO A 9 -21.47 -7.70 24.58
CA PRO A 9 -20.24 -6.96 24.91
C PRO A 9 -19.01 -7.34 24.05
N ASN A 10 -19.06 -8.47 23.35
CA ASN A 10 -17.96 -9.08 22.61
C ASN A 10 -17.64 -8.31 21.31
N LEU A 11 -18.61 -7.55 20.78
CA LEU A 11 -18.45 -6.75 19.55
C LEU A 11 -17.87 -5.35 19.83
N ARG A 12 -17.90 -4.91 21.09
CA ARG A 12 -17.43 -3.57 21.50
C ARG A 12 -15.91 -3.48 21.54
N TRP A 13 -15.24 -4.59 21.86
CA TRP A 13 -13.76 -4.66 21.87
C TRP A 13 -13.16 -4.78 20.47
N GLY A 14 -13.85 -5.44 19.53
CA GLY A 14 -13.36 -5.61 18.15
C GLY A 14 -13.25 -4.30 17.36
N LEU A 15 -14.16 -3.35 17.60
CA LEU A 15 -14.18 -2.04 16.89
C LEU A 15 -13.31 -0.97 17.57
N ALA A 16 -13.12 -1.01 18.89
CA ALA A 16 -12.23 -0.07 19.59
C ALA A 16 -10.75 -0.39 19.38
N VAL A 17 -10.40 -1.68 19.22
CA VAL A 17 -9.02 -2.11 18.95
C VAL A 17 -8.60 -1.84 17.50
N PHE A 18 -9.54 -1.85 16.55
CA PHE A 18 -9.23 -1.53 15.15
C PHE A 18 -9.08 -0.02 14.89
N SER A 19 -9.76 0.84 15.65
CA SER A 19 -9.65 2.30 15.52
C SER A 19 -8.35 2.87 16.13
N SER A 20 -7.82 2.22 17.16
CA SER A 20 -6.68 2.75 17.93
C SER A 20 -5.30 2.49 17.28
N SER A 21 -5.23 1.61 16.27
CA SER A 21 -3.96 1.27 15.60
C SER A 21 -3.63 2.17 14.40
N LEU A 22 -4.53 3.08 14.01
CA LEU A 22 -4.34 3.98 12.87
C LEU A 22 -3.84 5.39 13.26
N PHE A 23 -3.66 5.68 14.55
CA PHE A 23 -3.34 7.04 15.02
C PHE A 23 -2.18 7.16 16.03
N ILE A 24 -1.25 6.20 16.11
CA ILE A 24 -0.02 6.40 16.91
C ILE A 24 1.21 5.94 16.12
N ASN A 25 1.74 6.84 15.28
CA ASN A 25 3.18 7.13 15.20
C ASN A 25 3.45 8.32 14.27
N ASN A 26 3.12 9.53 14.74
CA ASN A 26 3.89 10.71 14.37
C ASN A 26 4.36 11.36 15.67
N LYS A 27 5.44 10.81 16.23
CA LYS A 27 6.20 11.49 17.28
C LYS A 27 7.62 11.58 16.73
N THR A 28 7.90 12.71 16.07
CA THR A 28 9.24 13.19 15.73
C THR A 28 10.10 13.16 16.98
N ARG A 29 10.79 12.03 17.16
CA ARG A 29 11.81 11.86 18.19
C ARG A 29 13.14 12.26 17.57
N ASP A 30 13.49 13.50 17.90
CA ASP A 30 14.85 13.97 18.13
C ASP A 30 15.73 14.26 16.90
N SER A 31 15.75 15.53 16.48
CA SER A 31 16.91 16.15 15.85
C SER A 31 17.35 17.33 16.72
N GLY A 32 17.78 17.00 17.94
CA GLY A 32 18.50 17.88 18.86
C GLY A 32 19.91 17.38 19.12
N ALA A 33 20.69 17.09 18.07
CA ALA A 33 22.11 16.75 18.20
C ALA A 33 22.89 17.15 16.94
N ALA A 34 22.87 18.43 16.59
CA ALA A 34 23.74 19.01 15.57
C ALA A 34 24.30 20.34 16.07
N HIS A 35 25.10 20.29 17.13
CA HIS A 35 25.93 21.42 17.56
C HIS A 35 27.17 20.95 18.34
N THR A 36 27.99 20.07 17.76
CA THR A 36 29.37 19.86 18.29
C THR A 36 30.36 19.34 17.25
N TYR A 37 30.38 19.93 16.04
CA TYR A 37 31.50 19.71 15.10
C TYR A 37 31.93 21.02 14.45
N HIS A 38 32.41 21.97 15.25
CA HIS A 38 33.21 23.07 14.72
C HIS A 38 34.06 23.72 15.82
N ALA A 39 35.24 23.16 16.09
CA ALA A 39 36.43 23.88 16.59
C ALA A 39 37.53 22.88 16.98
N ALA A 40 38.32 22.39 16.03
CA ALA A 40 39.68 21.87 16.31
C ALA A 40 40.45 21.66 15.00
N ALA A 41 40.61 22.72 14.20
CA ALA A 41 41.55 22.73 13.09
C ALA A 41 42.61 23.79 13.37
N ARG A 42 43.63 23.45 14.17
CA ARG A 42 44.98 24.01 14.10
C ARG A 42 45.90 23.39 15.16
N GLN A 43 46.89 22.64 14.70
CA GLN A 43 48.32 22.63 15.09
C GLN A 43 48.91 21.23 15.25
N GLY A 44 49.96 20.96 14.47
CA GLY A 44 51.11 20.15 14.90
C GLY A 44 51.18 18.71 14.40
N LEU A 45 51.96 18.48 13.34
CA LEU A 45 52.81 17.27 13.19
C LEU A 45 53.97 17.38 14.20
N PRO A 46 54.62 16.30 14.73
CA PRO A 46 55.37 15.32 13.93
C PRO A 46 55.34 13.83 14.40
N LEU A 47 55.78 12.97 13.48
CA LEU A 47 56.40 11.62 13.59
C LEU A 47 56.20 10.73 14.84
N GLY A 48 55.90 9.44 14.57
CA GLY A 48 56.59 8.32 15.23
C GLY A 48 55.71 7.16 15.71
N SER A 49 56.19 5.94 15.39
CA SER A 49 55.89 4.63 16.00
C SER A 49 54.74 3.78 15.44
N GLU A 50 55.16 2.64 14.88
CA GLU A 50 54.36 1.45 14.63
C GLU A 50 53.90 0.80 15.95
N THR A 51 52.70 0.20 15.98
CA THR A 51 52.43 -1.08 16.65
C THR A 51 50.99 -1.56 16.39
N LEU A 52 50.90 -2.61 15.57
CA LEU A 52 50.11 -3.85 15.70
C LEU A 52 48.88 -3.86 16.64
N GLY A 53 47.69 -4.12 16.07
CA GLY A 53 46.48 -4.39 16.86
C GLY A 53 45.27 -4.91 16.07
N VAL A 54 45.19 -6.24 15.93
CA VAL A 54 43.98 -7.07 16.11
C VAL A 54 42.72 -6.85 15.23
N LEU A 55 42.47 -7.87 14.37
CA LEU A 55 41.19 -8.52 14.06
C LEU A 55 39.90 -7.67 14.06
N GLY A 56 39.44 -7.26 12.88
CA GLY A 56 38.10 -6.73 12.64
C GLY A 56 37.42 -7.44 11.46
N SER A 57 36.38 -8.22 11.75
CA SER A 57 35.48 -8.92 10.81
C SER A 57 34.73 -7.93 9.88
N PRO A 58 34.10 -8.40 8.79
CA PRO A 58 33.80 -7.58 7.61
C PRO A 58 32.68 -6.58 7.89
N ALA A 59 32.87 -5.37 7.37
CA ALA A 59 31.84 -4.34 7.30
C ALA A 59 30.59 -4.91 6.62
N HIS A 60 29.50 -4.98 7.39
CA HIS A 60 28.16 -5.12 6.86
C HIS A 60 27.90 -3.98 5.86
N PRO A 61 27.47 -4.28 4.62
CA PRO A 61 27.12 -3.22 3.69
C PRO A 61 25.93 -2.43 4.23
N CYS A 62 26.05 -1.12 4.15
CA CYS A 62 25.01 -0.14 4.46
C CYS A 62 23.85 -0.29 3.45
N LEU A 63 23.04 -1.32 3.66
CA LEU A 63 21.83 -1.64 2.89
C LEU A 63 20.49 -1.36 3.62
N PRO A 64 20.35 -0.52 4.68
CA PRO A 64 19.03 -0.24 5.24
C PRO A 64 18.39 1.06 4.73
N CYS A 65 19.12 1.95 4.06
CA CYS A 65 18.56 3.24 3.61
C CYS A 65 17.85 3.15 2.25
N LEU A 66 18.40 2.37 1.30
CA LEU A 66 17.80 2.18 -0.02
C LEU A 66 16.66 1.14 0.00
N ALA A 67 16.59 0.31 1.04
CA ALA A 67 15.54 -0.71 1.17
C ALA A 67 14.18 -0.13 1.63
N HIS A 68 14.14 1.11 2.15
CA HIS A 68 12.90 1.69 2.66
C HIS A 68 12.02 2.30 1.55
N GLU A 69 12.60 2.63 0.40
CA GLU A 69 11.91 3.16 -0.79
C GLU A 69 11.35 2.05 -1.72
N VAL A 70 11.63 0.77 -1.40
CA VAL A 70 11.38 -0.39 -2.28
C VAL A 70 10.06 -1.11 -1.96
N LEU A 71 9.17 -0.55 -1.14
CA LEU A 71 7.89 -1.19 -0.83
C LEU A 71 6.70 -0.71 -1.68
N ALA A 72 6.73 0.52 -2.21
CA ALA A 72 5.75 0.96 -3.20
C ALA A 72 6.13 0.42 -4.58
N SER A 73 5.18 -0.23 -5.26
CA SER A 73 5.43 -0.74 -6.61
C SER A 73 5.48 0.41 -7.61
N LEU A 74 6.69 0.82 -7.98
CA LEU A 74 6.95 1.87 -8.96
C LEU A 74 6.19 1.69 -10.29
N PRO A 75 6.11 0.50 -10.92
CA PRO A 75 5.36 0.34 -12.16
C PRO A 75 3.85 0.60 -12.01
N LEU A 76 3.25 0.19 -10.89
CA LEU A 76 1.82 0.46 -10.63
C LEU A 76 1.58 1.96 -10.48
N GLN A 77 2.47 2.66 -9.75
CA GLN A 77 2.36 4.10 -9.54
C GLN A 77 2.43 4.89 -10.85
N MET A 78 3.32 4.48 -11.76
CA MET A 78 3.45 5.12 -13.07
C MET A 78 2.20 4.91 -13.94
N MET A 79 1.60 3.71 -13.92
CA MET A 79 0.36 3.44 -14.64
C MET A 79 -0.80 4.27 -14.10
N LEU A 80 -0.97 4.31 -12.76
CA LEU A 80 -2.00 5.12 -12.10
C LEU A 80 -1.85 6.61 -12.45
N TYR A 81 -0.63 7.12 -12.50
CA TYR A 81 -0.36 8.51 -12.90
C TYR A 81 -0.88 8.81 -14.31
N PHE A 82 -0.55 7.98 -15.30
CA PHE A 82 -1.08 8.17 -16.65
C PHE A 82 -2.61 8.06 -16.70
N ASN A 83 -3.18 7.14 -15.93
CA ASN A 83 -4.62 6.91 -15.90
C ASN A 83 -5.38 8.10 -15.30
N VAL A 84 -4.79 8.84 -14.34
CA VAL A 84 -5.37 10.09 -13.81
C VAL A 84 -5.54 11.16 -14.89
N TYR A 85 -4.63 11.28 -15.85
CA TYR A 85 -4.79 12.23 -16.97
C TYR A 85 -5.67 11.67 -18.09
N TYR A 86 -5.64 10.37 -18.29
CA TYR A 86 -6.48 9.70 -19.27
C TYR A 86 -7.97 9.77 -18.87
N PHE A 87 -8.29 9.63 -17.59
CA PHE A 87 -9.65 9.53 -17.10
C PHE A 87 -10.54 10.74 -17.45
N PRO A 88 -10.14 12.00 -17.26
CA PRO A 88 -10.92 13.16 -17.73
C PRO A 88 -11.17 13.15 -19.24
N ALA A 89 -10.17 12.77 -20.03
CA ALA A 89 -10.31 12.68 -21.49
C ALA A 89 -11.29 11.56 -21.88
N TRP A 90 -11.23 10.41 -21.21
CA TRP A 90 -12.19 9.32 -21.38
C TRP A 90 -13.61 9.77 -21.03
N CYS A 91 -13.81 10.46 -19.90
CA CYS A 91 -15.12 10.99 -19.49
C CYS A 91 -15.72 11.93 -20.54
N LEU A 92 -14.91 12.83 -21.11
CA LEU A 92 -15.36 13.75 -22.14
C LEU A 92 -15.70 13.02 -23.44
N ALA A 93 -14.84 12.11 -23.89
CA ALA A 93 -15.08 11.33 -25.09
C ALA A 93 -16.37 10.50 -24.96
N GLU A 94 -16.51 9.74 -23.87
CA GLU A 94 -17.68 8.90 -23.62
C GLU A 94 -18.95 9.72 -23.48
N GLY A 95 -18.90 10.85 -22.76
CA GLY A 95 -20.03 11.77 -22.65
C GLY A 95 -20.47 12.34 -24.00
N MET A 96 -19.53 12.74 -24.86
CA MET A 96 -19.83 13.22 -26.21
C MET A 96 -20.45 12.13 -27.08
N MET A 97 -19.87 10.92 -27.09
CA MET A 97 -20.38 9.81 -27.89
C MET A 97 -21.76 9.36 -27.42
N LEU A 98 -21.97 9.32 -26.10
CA LEU A 98 -23.27 9.01 -25.52
C LEU A 98 -24.33 10.03 -25.94
N GLN A 99 -24.01 11.34 -25.95
CA GLN A 99 -24.93 12.37 -26.45
C GLN A 99 -25.28 12.18 -27.92
N LEU A 100 -24.29 11.87 -28.77
CA LEU A 100 -24.50 11.67 -30.21
C LEU A 100 -25.46 10.53 -30.51
N LYS A 101 -25.39 9.43 -29.74
CA LYS A 101 -26.23 8.25 -29.95
C LYS A 101 -27.50 8.22 -29.08
N TYR A 102 -27.63 9.10 -28.08
CA TYR A 102 -28.69 9.02 -27.06
C TYR A 102 -30.10 8.90 -27.65
N GLN A 103 -30.45 9.73 -28.63
CA GLN A 103 -31.78 9.74 -29.25
C GLN A 103 -32.02 8.58 -30.23
N LEU A 104 -30.96 7.93 -30.69
CA LEU A 104 -31.03 6.81 -31.63
C LEU A 104 -31.23 5.47 -30.92
N LEU A 105 -30.94 5.40 -29.61
CA LEU A 105 -31.02 4.18 -28.84
C LEU A 105 -32.41 3.96 -28.23
N PRO A 106 -32.85 2.69 -28.07
CA PRO A 106 -34.05 2.37 -27.31
C PRO A 106 -33.96 2.87 -25.86
N ARG A 107 -35.11 3.23 -25.26
CA ARG A 107 -35.19 3.83 -23.92
C ARG A 107 -34.50 3.00 -22.82
N HIS A 108 -34.58 1.68 -22.86
CA HIS A 108 -33.91 0.82 -21.86
C HIS A 108 -32.38 0.92 -21.96
N TYR A 109 -31.82 1.01 -23.17
CA TYR A 109 -30.39 1.22 -23.37
C TYR A 109 -29.93 2.61 -22.96
N GLN A 110 -30.76 3.64 -23.14
CA GLN A 110 -30.45 4.99 -22.64
C GLN A 110 -30.20 4.98 -21.13
N PHE A 111 -31.12 4.39 -20.36
CA PHE A 111 -30.96 4.26 -18.91
C PHE A 111 -29.75 3.40 -18.55
N LEU A 112 -29.55 2.29 -19.26
CA LEU A 112 -28.46 1.37 -19.00
C LEU A 112 -27.09 2.01 -19.22
N LEU A 113 -26.89 2.71 -20.35
CA LEU A 113 -25.61 3.35 -20.68
C LEU A 113 -25.32 4.55 -19.77
N VAL A 114 -26.33 5.37 -19.43
CA VAL A 114 -26.15 6.47 -18.47
C VAL A 114 -25.78 5.91 -17.09
N ALA A 115 -26.44 4.84 -16.64
CA ALA A 115 -26.11 4.19 -15.38
C ALA A 115 -24.69 3.60 -15.41
N ALA A 116 -24.31 2.92 -16.49
CA ALA A 116 -22.97 2.36 -16.66
C ALA A 116 -21.89 3.46 -16.66
N PHE A 117 -22.13 4.57 -17.35
CA PHE A 117 -21.23 5.73 -17.35
C PHE A 117 -21.04 6.29 -15.94
N LEU A 118 -22.12 6.54 -15.20
CA LEU A 118 -22.04 7.05 -13.83
C LEU A 118 -21.32 6.08 -12.88
N ILE A 119 -21.64 4.78 -12.97
CA ILE A 119 -20.97 3.74 -12.17
C ILE A 119 -19.48 3.70 -12.50
N LEU A 120 -19.09 3.75 -13.78
CA LEU A 120 -17.69 3.74 -14.18
C LEU A 120 -16.94 4.98 -13.70
N VAL A 121 -17.53 6.17 -13.80
CA VAL A 121 -16.90 7.42 -13.30
C VAL A 121 -16.65 7.34 -11.79
N LEU A 122 -17.65 6.92 -11.02
CA LEU A 122 -17.52 6.79 -9.56
C LEU A 122 -16.55 5.69 -9.15
N ALA A 123 -16.64 4.53 -9.80
CA ALA A 123 -15.76 3.39 -9.55
C ALA A 123 -14.32 3.74 -9.92
N GLU A 124 -14.09 4.44 -11.04
CA GLU A 124 -12.76 4.82 -11.49
C GLU A 124 -12.11 5.85 -10.58
N GLY A 125 -12.83 6.90 -10.18
CA GLY A 125 -12.33 7.86 -9.20
C GLY A 125 -11.95 7.18 -7.88
N SER A 126 -12.82 6.30 -7.39
CA SER A 126 -12.58 5.53 -6.15
C SER A 126 -11.40 4.57 -6.30
N ARG A 127 -11.29 3.90 -7.44
CA ARG A 127 -10.21 2.96 -7.75
C ARG A 127 -8.88 3.69 -7.80
N LEU A 128 -8.74 4.76 -8.59
CA LEU A 128 -7.48 5.50 -8.70
C LEU A 128 -7.01 6.01 -7.34
N TYR A 129 -7.93 6.51 -6.51
CA TYR A 129 -7.64 6.91 -5.14
C TYR A 129 -7.10 5.76 -4.29
N LEU A 130 -7.79 4.61 -4.27
CA LEU A 130 -7.37 3.44 -3.49
C LEU A 130 -6.05 2.85 -3.98
N GLY A 131 -5.83 2.82 -5.29
CA GLY A 131 -4.56 2.37 -5.88
C GLY A 131 -3.40 3.26 -5.47
N TYR A 132 -3.58 4.58 -5.55
CA TYR A 132 -2.56 5.55 -5.20
C TYR A 132 -2.21 5.49 -3.70
N VAL A 133 -3.23 5.53 -2.83
CA VAL A 133 -3.06 5.47 -1.38
C VAL A 133 -2.53 4.10 -0.94
N GLY A 134 -3.11 3.01 -1.45
CA GLY A 134 -2.75 1.64 -1.08
C GLY A 134 -1.32 1.28 -1.49
N ASN A 135 -0.85 1.75 -2.64
CA ASN A 135 0.51 1.49 -3.09
C ASN A 135 1.54 2.34 -2.33
N LEU A 136 1.30 3.64 -2.14
CA LEU A 136 2.26 4.53 -1.45
C LEU A 136 2.31 4.32 0.06
N GLN A 137 1.18 4.03 0.69
CA GLN A 137 1.10 3.79 2.14
C GLN A 137 1.22 2.30 2.49
N GLU A 138 1.44 1.45 1.48
CA GLU A 138 1.57 -0.01 1.62
C GLU A 138 0.41 -0.67 2.36
N LYS A 139 -0.78 -0.08 2.22
CA LYS A 139 -1.95 -0.56 2.93
C LYS A 139 -2.65 -1.63 2.11
N VAL A 140 -2.47 -2.87 2.56
CA VAL A 140 -3.10 -4.07 2.02
C VAL A 140 -4.62 -3.95 1.83
N PRO A 141 -5.43 -3.41 2.78
CA PRO A 141 -6.86 -3.32 2.57
C PRO A 141 -7.25 -2.37 1.42
N GLU A 142 -6.56 -1.25 1.26
CA GLU A 142 -6.80 -0.27 0.20
C GLU A 142 -6.43 -0.86 -1.17
N LEU A 143 -5.30 -1.56 -1.27
CA LEU A 143 -4.89 -2.23 -2.51
C LEU A 143 -5.80 -3.43 -2.86
N ALA A 144 -6.34 -4.12 -1.86
CA ALA A 144 -7.37 -5.13 -2.08
C ALA A 144 -8.67 -4.49 -2.59
N GLY A 145 -9.07 -3.33 -2.06
CA GLY A 145 -10.19 -2.54 -2.56
C GLY A 145 -10.00 -2.08 -4.01
N PHE A 146 -8.79 -1.65 -4.37
CA PHE A 146 -8.40 -1.35 -5.76
C PHE A 146 -8.65 -2.55 -6.69
N LEU A 147 -8.15 -3.73 -6.32
CA LEU A 147 -8.34 -4.96 -7.11
C LEU A 147 -9.82 -5.38 -7.17
N LEU A 148 -10.54 -5.24 -6.06
CA LEU A 148 -11.97 -5.58 -5.98
C LEU A 148 -12.79 -4.72 -6.93
N LEU A 149 -12.61 -3.40 -6.91
CA LEU A 149 -13.29 -2.48 -7.83
C LEU A 149 -12.92 -2.77 -9.29
N SER A 150 -11.65 -3.06 -9.55
CA SER A 150 -11.15 -3.37 -10.89
C SER A 150 -11.79 -4.63 -11.46
N VAL A 151 -11.86 -5.71 -10.67
CA VAL A 151 -12.32 -7.01 -11.14
C VAL A 151 -13.85 -7.14 -11.10
N LEU A 152 -14.50 -6.66 -10.04
CA LEU A 152 -15.94 -6.88 -9.87
C LEU A 152 -16.81 -5.83 -10.54
N ILE A 153 -16.34 -4.59 -10.61
CA ILE A 153 -17.15 -3.50 -11.18
C ILE A 153 -16.64 -3.15 -12.57
N GLN A 154 -15.37 -2.79 -12.71
CA GLN A 154 -14.89 -2.22 -13.96
C GLN A 154 -14.72 -3.23 -15.07
N LEU A 155 -14.07 -4.37 -14.84
CA LEU A 155 -13.88 -5.39 -15.87
C LEU A 155 -15.20 -5.84 -16.53
N PRO A 156 -16.24 -6.26 -15.77
CA PRO A 156 -17.49 -6.70 -16.39
C PRO A 156 -18.23 -5.55 -17.09
N LEU A 157 -18.22 -4.33 -16.54
CA LEU A 157 -18.86 -3.18 -17.20
C LEU A 157 -18.12 -2.80 -18.48
N LEU A 158 -16.79 -2.67 -18.47
CA LEU A 158 -16.01 -2.40 -19.69
C LEU A 158 -16.25 -3.50 -20.73
N LEU A 159 -16.17 -4.76 -20.32
CA LEU A 159 -16.40 -5.88 -21.26
C LEU A 159 -17.81 -5.83 -21.85
N PHE A 160 -18.81 -5.50 -21.04
CA PHE A 160 -20.18 -5.28 -21.52
C PHE A 160 -20.24 -4.16 -22.57
N LEU A 161 -19.64 -2.99 -22.30
CA LEU A 161 -19.60 -1.88 -23.27
C LEU A 161 -18.85 -2.26 -24.56
N LEU A 162 -17.77 -3.03 -24.49
CA LEU A 162 -17.01 -3.44 -25.68
C LEU A 162 -17.73 -4.54 -26.51
N THR A 163 -18.42 -5.46 -25.85
CA THR A 163 -18.91 -6.71 -26.48
C THR A 163 -20.33 -6.58 -27.01
N ASP A 164 -21.13 -5.66 -26.45
CA ASP A 164 -22.52 -5.52 -26.85
C ASP A 164 -22.65 -5.13 -28.33
N SER A 165 -23.25 -6.03 -29.11
CA SER A 165 -23.42 -5.89 -30.55
C SER A 165 -24.74 -5.21 -30.92
N HIS A 166 -25.63 -4.99 -29.95
CA HIS A 166 -26.94 -4.37 -30.17
C HIS A 166 -26.89 -2.82 -30.16
N VAL A 167 -25.79 -2.23 -29.71
CA VAL A 167 -25.57 -0.78 -29.69
C VAL A 167 -24.77 -0.35 -30.92
N ILE A 168 -25.11 0.83 -31.47
CA ILE A 168 -24.31 1.51 -32.49
C ILE A 168 -22.98 1.92 -31.83
N ARG A 169 -21.94 1.12 -32.05
CA ARG A 169 -20.59 1.36 -31.52
C ARG A 169 -19.82 2.29 -32.43
N LEU A 170 -19.43 3.46 -31.91
CA LEU A 170 -18.58 4.40 -32.64
C LEU A 170 -17.13 3.90 -32.62
N PRO A 171 -16.33 4.12 -33.68
CA PRO A 171 -14.93 3.69 -33.70
C PRO A 171 -14.09 4.35 -32.58
N LEU A 172 -14.42 5.60 -32.21
CA LEU A 172 -13.79 6.29 -31.10
C LEU A 172 -14.10 5.61 -29.76
N GLU A 173 -15.33 5.13 -29.56
CA GLU A 173 -15.78 4.42 -28.36
C GLU A 173 -14.99 3.14 -28.15
N MET A 174 -14.83 2.36 -29.23
CA MET A 174 -14.02 1.17 -29.21
C MET A 174 -12.56 1.47 -28.87
N ALA A 175 -11.99 2.54 -29.43
CA ALA A 175 -10.61 2.91 -29.15
C ALA A 175 -10.41 3.30 -27.68
N VAL A 176 -11.26 4.19 -27.13
CA VAL A 176 -11.10 4.66 -25.76
C VAL A 176 -11.40 3.58 -24.72
N HIS A 177 -12.40 2.71 -24.94
CA HIS A 177 -12.63 1.61 -24.00
C HIS A 177 -11.57 0.52 -24.11
N SER A 178 -11.07 0.22 -25.31
CA SER A 178 -9.99 -0.77 -25.47
C SER A 178 -8.70 -0.30 -24.79
N LEU A 179 -8.37 0.99 -24.90
CA LEU A 179 -7.23 1.57 -24.21
C LEU A 179 -7.42 1.55 -22.69
N PHE A 180 -8.61 1.90 -22.22
CA PHE A 180 -8.95 1.85 -20.79
C PHE A 180 -8.87 0.42 -20.23
N LEU A 181 -9.33 -0.57 -21.00
CA LEU A 181 -9.24 -1.99 -20.67
C LEU A 181 -7.78 -2.47 -20.60
N ALA A 182 -6.93 -2.02 -21.53
CA ALA A 182 -5.51 -2.37 -21.53
C ALA A 182 -4.80 -1.84 -20.27
N PHE A 183 -5.06 -0.58 -19.90
CA PHE A 183 -4.56 -0.03 -18.63
C PHE A 183 -5.08 -0.83 -17.43
N LEU A 184 -6.39 -1.12 -17.39
CA LEU A 184 -7.02 -1.88 -16.32
C LEU A 184 -6.37 -3.26 -16.11
N ILE A 185 -6.15 -4.03 -17.18
CA ILE A 185 -5.53 -5.36 -17.10
C ILE A 185 -4.08 -5.27 -16.58
N ALA A 186 -3.31 -4.31 -17.09
CA ALA A 186 -1.93 -4.10 -16.67
C ALA A 186 -1.85 -3.70 -15.19
N GLU A 187 -2.72 -2.80 -14.74
CA GLU A 187 -2.80 -2.36 -13.35
C GLU A 187 -3.28 -3.47 -12.41
N ILE A 188 -4.26 -4.28 -12.79
CA ILE A 188 -4.67 -5.47 -12.01
C ILE A 188 -3.47 -6.41 -11.82
N THR A 189 -2.71 -6.66 -12.89
CA THR A 189 -1.54 -7.54 -12.83
C THR A 189 -0.48 -6.98 -11.88
N ALA A 190 -0.13 -5.69 -12.03
CA ALA A 190 0.85 -5.03 -11.18
C ALA A 190 0.39 -4.96 -9.71
N ALA A 191 -0.87 -4.61 -9.46
CA ALA A 191 -1.45 -4.54 -8.11
C ALA A 191 -1.53 -5.91 -7.44
N PHE A 192 -1.83 -6.98 -8.19
CA PHE A 192 -1.81 -8.34 -7.65
C PHE A 192 -0.40 -8.75 -7.22
N LEU A 193 0.62 -8.42 -8.01
CA LEU A 193 2.02 -8.68 -7.65
C LEU A 193 2.45 -7.88 -6.40
N ALA A 194 2.07 -6.61 -6.32
CA ALA A 194 2.31 -5.76 -5.16
C ALA A 194 1.62 -6.33 -3.91
N LEU A 195 0.34 -6.69 -4.01
CA LEU A 195 -0.44 -7.26 -2.90
C LEU A 195 0.17 -8.58 -2.39
N LYS A 196 0.58 -9.47 -3.31
CA LYS A 196 1.25 -10.74 -2.97
C LYS A 196 2.57 -10.50 -2.23
N THR A 197 3.29 -9.46 -2.59
CA THR A 197 4.58 -9.11 -1.98
C THR A 197 4.36 -8.55 -0.57
N MET A 198 3.43 -7.61 -0.41
CA MET A 198 3.07 -7.00 0.88
C MET A 198 2.55 -8.05 1.87
N THR A 199 1.70 -8.99 1.42
CA THR A 199 1.17 -10.07 2.28
C THR A 199 2.27 -11.00 2.80
N LYS A 200 3.28 -11.31 1.97
CA LYS A 200 4.44 -12.11 2.41
C LYS A 200 5.27 -11.38 3.47
N GLN A 201 5.47 -10.08 3.30
CA GLN A 201 6.21 -9.26 4.26
C GLN A 201 5.47 -9.18 5.61
N LEU A 202 4.14 -9.00 5.59
CA LEU A 202 3.32 -9.05 6.80
C LEU A 202 3.46 -10.39 7.53
N ALA A 203 3.37 -11.51 6.81
CA ALA A 203 3.56 -12.84 7.40
C ALA A 203 4.94 -12.97 8.07
N ALA A 204 6.02 -12.56 7.38
CA ALA A 204 7.37 -12.60 7.94
C ALA A 204 7.50 -11.77 9.23
N GLN A 205 6.89 -10.58 9.28
CA GLN A 205 6.86 -9.73 10.48
C GLN A 205 6.13 -10.39 11.66
N PHE A 206 5.01 -11.08 11.41
CA PHE A 206 4.32 -11.85 12.45
C PHE A 206 5.18 -13.00 12.98
N TYR A 207 5.82 -13.77 12.09
CA TYR A 207 6.73 -14.84 12.50
C TYR A 207 7.87 -14.32 13.38
N LEU A 208 8.53 -13.21 12.99
CA LEU A 208 9.62 -12.63 13.78
C LEU A 208 9.15 -12.10 15.15
N ARG A 209 7.94 -11.52 15.24
CA ARG A 209 7.37 -11.07 16.52
C ARG A 209 7.16 -12.23 17.49
N GLN A 210 6.71 -13.39 17.01
CA GLN A 210 6.52 -14.57 17.86
C GLN A 210 7.85 -15.07 18.47
N PHE A 211 8.94 -15.08 17.69
CA PHE A 211 10.27 -15.43 18.22
C PHE A 211 10.76 -14.45 19.29
N LYS A 212 10.55 -13.14 19.09
CA LYS A 212 10.98 -12.11 20.04
C LYS A 212 10.25 -12.21 21.39
N GLU A 213 8.96 -12.54 21.38
CA GLU A 213 8.19 -12.75 22.61
C GLU A 213 8.56 -14.07 23.31
N GLY A 214 8.78 -15.15 22.55
CA GLY A 214 9.24 -16.43 23.09
C GLY A 214 10.64 -16.38 23.73
N GLY A 215 11.55 -15.55 23.20
CA GLY A 215 12.91 -15.40 23.73
C GLY A 215 13.02 -14.55 25.00
N ARG A 216 12.02 -13.69 25.30
CA ARG A 216 12.05 -12.77 26.45
C ARG A 216 11.52 -13.38 27.75
N GLY A 217 11.04 -14.63 27.71
CA GLY A 217 10.42 -15.34 28.83
C GLY A 217 11.37 -16.18 29.72
N ARG A 218 12.69 -16.16 29.50
CA ARG A 218 13.66 -16.81 30.43
C ARG A 218 14.59 -15.78 31.07
N PRO A 219 14.26 -15.23 32.25
CA PRO A 219 15.28 -14.68 33.12
C PRO A 219 16.17 -15.83 33.57
N GLY A 220 17.47 -15.71 33.32
CA GLY A 220 18.46 -16.68 33.76
C GLY A 220 18.44 -16.82 35.28
N GLN A 221 18.02 -17.98 35.77
CA GLN A 221 18.40 -18.44 37.09
C GLN A 221 19.84 -18.96 36.95
N ARG A 222 20.81 -18.05 37.10
CA ARG A 222 22.24 -18.38 37.12
C ARG A 222 22.84 -17.88 38.44
N GLY A 223 23.01 -18.83 39.35
CA GLY A 223 24.17 -18.93 40.24
C GLY A 223 24.35 -17.90 41.35
N THR A 224 23.90 -18.26 42.55
CA THR A 224 24.65 -18.06 43.80
C THR A 224 24.83 -19.48 44.35
N GLY A 225 26.00 -20.02 44.65
CA GLY A 225 27.32 -19.49 44.95
C GLY A 225 27.87 -20.50 45.95
N GLY A 226 28.75 -21.40 45.52
CA GLY A 226 29.42 -22.33 46.42
C GLY A 226 30.55 -21.61 47.14
N GLN A 227 30.50 -21.57 48.48
CA GLN A 227 31.66 -21.38 49.34
C GLN A 227 31.26 -21.58 50.80
N ALA A 228 31.72 -22.70 51.39
CA ALA A 228 32.29 -22.78 52.74
C ALA A 228 32.69 -24.24 53.00
N ALA A 229 33.99 -24.50 52.90
CA ALA A 229 34.65 -25.67 53.47
C ALA A 229 34.93 -25.43 54.97
N GLU A 230 35.10 -26.53 55.70
CA GLU A 230 35.84 -26.74 56.96
C GLU A 230 35.90 -25.66 58.04
N GLU A 231 35.46 -26.01 59.26
CA GLU A 231 36.35 -26.23 60.42
C GLU A 231 35.52 -26.59 61.68
N GLY A 232 36.03 -27.54 62.49
CA GLY A 232 35.82 -27.60 63.96
C GLY A 232 34.61 -28.36 64.49
#